data_AF-A0A167ZVZ3-F1
#
_entry.id   AF-A0A167ZVZ3-F1
#
_cell.length_a   1.000
_cell.length_b   1.000
_cell.length_c   1.000
_cell.angle_alpha   90.00
_cell.angle_beta   90.00
_cell.angle_gamma   90.00
#
_symmetry.space_group_name_H-M   'P 1'
#
loop_
_entity.id
_entity.type
_entity.pdbx_description
1 polymer ?
#
loop_
_entity_poly.entity_id
_entity_poly.type
_entity_poly.pdbx_seq_one_letter_code
_entity_poly.pdbx_strand_id
1 'polypeptide(L)'
;MASKTVVVMGCSASGVGAALETQGHGAFATARDSSKIPTALTDLPSVTTWLLDVASPASVASAVQMEVWMCWQRASRNRHDPGMLS
;
A
#
# COMPACT_ATOMS: atom_id res chain seq x y z
N MET A 1 -8.59 14.79 8.91
CA MET A 1 -8.97 13.35 9.09
C MET A 1 -7.69 12.53 9.19
N ALA A 2 -7.63 11.52 10.06
CA ALA A 2 -6.43 10.69 10.21
C ALA A 2 -6.16 9.87 8.94
N SER A 3 -4.96 9.98 8.38
CA SER A 3 -4.53 9.18 7.23
C SER A 3 -4.50 7.70 7.60
N LYS A 4 -5.37 6.89 6.97
CA LYS A 4 -5.36 5.42 7.08
C LYS A 4 -4.52 4.79 5.97
N THR A 5 -4.09 3.56 6.24
CA THR A 5 -3.41 2.71 5.28
C THR A 5 -4.39 1.63 4.82
N VAL A 6 -4.52 1.44 3.50
CA VAL A 6 -5.43 0.46 2.91
C VAL A 6 -4.69 -0.53 2.01
N VAL A 7 -5.10 -1.79 2.04
CA VAL A 7 -4.58 -2.82 1.12
C VAL A 7 -5.64 -3.08 0.06
N VAL A 8 -5.26 -2.91 -1.20
CA VAL A 8 -6.14 -3.10 -2.35
C VAL A 8 -5.66 -4.29 -3.15
N MET A 9 -6.57 -5.25 -3.37
CA MET A 9 -6.34 -6.43 -4.20
C MET A 9 -6.97 -6.24 -5.58
N GLY A 10 -6.38 -6.89 -6.58
CA GLY A 10 -6.90 -6.83 -7.95
C GLY A 10 -6.63 -5.48 -8.61
N CYS A 11 -5.45 -4.92 -8.42
CA CYS A 11 -5.02 -3.65 -9.04
C CYS A 11 -4.51 -3.80 -10.48
N SER A 12 -4.71 -4.96 -11.12
CA SER A 12 -4.42 -5.11 -12.55
C SER A 12 -5.27 -4.17 -13.40
N ALA A 13 -4.84 -3.78 -14.60
CA ALA A 13 -5.55 -2.83 -15.47
C ALA A 13 -7.04 -3.14 -15.73
N SER A 14 -7.44 -4.41 -15.67
CA SER A 14 -8.84 -4.86 -15.80
C SER A 14 -9.60 -5.02 -14.48
N GLY A 15 -8.96 -4.74 -13.35
CA GLY A 15 -9.49 -4.96 -12.01
C GLY A 15 -10.00 -3.66 -11.37
N VAL A 16 -10.98 -3.77 -10.47
CA VAL A 16 -11.61 -2.61 -9.81
C VAL A 16 -10.61 -1.80 -8.99
N GLY A 17 -9.57 -2.46 -8.47
CA GLY A 17 -8.49 -1.80 -7.73
C GLY A 17 -7.67 -0.82 -8.57
N ALA A 18 -7.70 -0.92 -9.91
CA ALA A 18 -7.01 0.00 -10.83
C ALA A 18 -7.68 1.38 -10.92
N ALA A 19 -8.97 1.48 -10.58
CA ALA A 19 -9.73 2.73 -10.63
C ALA A 19 -9.81 3.42 -9.26
N LEU A 20 -9.10 2.92 -8.25
CA LEU A 20 -9.28 3.31 -6.86
C LEU A 20 -8.38 4.50 -6.53
N GLU A 21 -8.98 5.63 -6.18
CA GLU A 21 -8.26 6.84 -5.79
C GLU A 21 -7.92 6.85 -4.30
N THR A 22 -6.65 7.09 -4.00
CA THR A 22 -6.13 7.10 -2.64
C THR A 22 -6.14 8.53 -2.11
N GLN A 23 -7.33 9.07 -1.84
CA GLN A 23 -7.54 10.48 -1.45
C GLN A 23 -6.89 10.81 -0.10
N GLY A 24 -5.58 11.09 -0.10
CA GLY A 24 -4.79 11.41 1.10
C GLY A 24 -4.48 10.23 2.01
N HIS A 25 -4.70 9.00 1.53
CA HIS A 25 -4.48 7.76 2.25
C HIS A 25 -3.29 7.00 1.67
N GLY A 26 -2.52 6.31 2.51
CA GLY A 26 -1.52 5.37 2.02
C GLY A 26 -2.21 4.12 1.48
N ALA A 27 -1.80 3.63 0.32
CA ALA A 27 -2.37 2.40 -0.22
C ALA A 27 -1.30 1.41 -0.67
N PHE A 28 -1.58 0.14 -0.45
CA PHE A 28 -0.82 -0.97 -0.98
C PHE A 28 -1.59 -1.60 -2.13
N ALA A 29 -1.10 -1.37 -3.35
CA ALA A 29 -1.69 -1.92 -4.56
C ALA A 29 -1.08 -3.29 -4.84
N THR A 30 -1.91 -4.32 -4.86
CA THR A 30 -1.43 -5.70 -5.01
C THR A 30 -1.93 -6.36 -6.28
N ALA A 31 -1.04 -7.13 -6.92
CA ALA A 31 -1.34 -7.97 -8.06
C ALA A 31 -0.42 -9.20 -8.06
N ARG A 32 -0.87 -10.28 -8.73
CA ARG A 32 -0.02 -11.45 -8.99
C ARG A 32 1.18 -11.12 -9.89
N ASP A 33 1.04 -10.06 -10.67
CA ASP A 33 2.06 -9.58 -11.60
C ASP A 33 2.02 -8.05 -11.54
N SER A 34 3.11 -7.44 -11.06
CA SER A 34 3.21 -5.99 -10.89
C SER A 34 3.21 -5.24 -12.21
N SER A 35 3.61 -5.88 -13.32
CA SER A 35 3.58 -5.27 -14.66
C SER A 35 2.14 -4.99 -15.14
N LYS A 36 1.15 -5.64 -14.52
CA LYS A 36 -0.27 -5.43 -14.82
C LYS A 36 -0.89 -4.28 -14.04
N ILE A 37 -0.18 -3.73 -13.05
CA ILE A 37 -0.65 -2.57 -12.29
C ILE A 37 -0.44 -1.33 -13.17
N PRO A 38 -1.49 -0.52 -13.42
CA PRO A 38 -1.36 0.67 -14.25
C PRO A 38 -0.33 1.66 -13.69
N THR A 39 0.44 2.28 -14.57
CA THR A 39 1.46 3.27 -14.20
C THR A 39 0.85 4.47 -13.46
N ALA A 40 -0.38 4.85 -13.83
CA ALA A 40 -1.16 5.88 -13.14
C ALA A 40 -1.35 5.61 -11.64
N LEU A 41 -1.29 4.34 -11.21
CA LEU A 41 -1.39 3.92 -9.82
C LEU A 41 -0.02 3.80 -9.17
N THR A 42 1.00 3.34 -9.92
CA THR A 42 2.38 3.19 -9.42
C THR A 42 3.10 4.51 -9.22
N ASP A 43 2.74 5.54 -10.00
CA ASP A 43 3.35 6.86 -9.95
C ASP A 43 2.83 7.72 -8.78
N LEU A 44 1.79 7.25 -8.08
CA LEU A 44 1.24 7.94 -6.92
C LEU A 44 2.19 7.80 -5.72
N PRO A 45 2.65 8.90 -5.10
CA PRO A 45 3.63 8.85 -4.00
C PRO A 45 3.07 8.22 -2.72
N SER A 46 1.75 8.09 -2.61
CA SER A 46 1.06 7.45 -1.49
C SER A 46 0.79 5.96 -1.74
N VAL A 47 1.12 5.44 -2.93
CA VAL A 47 0.90 4.06 -3.31
C VAL A 47 2.21 3.28 -3.24
N THR A 48 2.15 2.07 -2.71
CA THR A 48 3.24 1.10 -2.77
C THR A 48 2.73 -0.18 -3.42
N THR A 49 3.44 -0.69 -4.42
CA THR A 49 3.02 -1.88 -5.15
C THR A 49 3.70 -3.14 -4.63
N TRP A 50 2.94 -4.19 -4.33
CA TRP A 50 3.49 -5.50 -3.94
C TRP A 50 2.93 -6.66 -4.76
N LEU A 51 3.76 -7.68 -4.93
CA LEU A 51 3.33 -8.95 -5.48
C LEU A 51 2.57 -9.72 -4.41
N LEU A 52 1.32 -10.09 -4.72
CA LEU A 52 0.51 -10.93 -3.86
C LEU A 52 -0.23 -11.96 -4.70
N ASP A 53 -0.03 -13.22 -4.32
CA ASP A 53 -0.85 -14.34 -4.78
C ASP A 53 -1.67 -14.89 -3.62
N VAL A 54 -2.97 -14.59 -3.62
CA VAL A 54 -3.91 -14.99 -2.56
C VAL A 54 -4.11 -16.50 -2.45
N ALA A 55 -3.78 -17.25 -3.51
CA ALA A 55 -3.82 -18.71 -3.51
C ALA A 55 -2.59 -19.34 -2.83
N SER A 56 -1.53 -18.57 -2.59
CA SER A 56 -0.28 -19.03 -2.00
C SER A 56 -0.16 -18.56 -0.54
N PRO A 57 -0.24 -19.47 0.46
CA PRO A 57 -0.10 -19.10 1.86
C PRO A 57 1.24 -18.41 2.17
N ALA A 58 2.31 -18.80 1.47
CA ALA A 58 3.62 -18.17 1.61
C ALA A 58 3.60 -16.71 1.12
N SER A 59 2.94 -16.43 -0.01
CA SER A 59 2.80 -15.07 -0.53
C SER A 59 1.99 -14.18 0.41
N VAL A 60 0.90 -14.71 0.96
CA VAL A 60 0.08 -14.01 1.96
C VAL A 60 0.89 -13.69 3.23
N ALA A 61 1.64 -14.67 3.75
CA ALA A 61 2.47 -14.47 4.94
C ALA A 61 3.53 -13.38 4.73
N SER A 62 4.22 -13.40 3.58
CA SER A 62 5.19 -12.35 3.24
C SER A 62 4.55 -10.98 3.13
N ALA A 63 3.36 -10.85 2.51
CA ALA A 63 2.66 -9.57 2.40
C ALA A 63 2.27 -9.02 3.78
N VAL A 64 1.74 -9.86 4.67
CA VAL A 64 1.40 -9.45 6.05
C VAL A 64 2.65 -8.98 6.81
N GLN A 65 3.77 -9.68 6.66
CA GLN A 65 5.02 -9.28 7.30
C GLN A 65 5.50 -7.91 6.80
N MET A 66 5.39 -7.65 5.50
CA MET A 66 5.74 -6.37 4.90
C MET A 66 4.80 -5.24 5.34
N GLU A 67 3.48 -5.48 5.41
CA GLU A 67 2.48 -4.53 5.95
C GLU A 67 2.87 -4.07 7.35
N VAL A 68 3.14 -5.05 8.23
CA VAL A 68 3.52 -4.78 9.64
C VAL A 68 4.81 -3.98 9.70
N TRP A 69 5.82 -4.34 8.89
CA TRP A 69 7.10 -3.65 8.85
C TRP A 69 6.98 -2.19 8.37
N MET A 70 6.14 -1.94 7.35
CA MET A 70 5.90 -0.60 6.84
C MET A 70 5.05 0.26 7.78
N CYS A 71 4.01 -0.31 8.39
CA CYS A 71 3.24 0.37 9.42
C CYS A 71 4.14 0.79 10.59
N TRP A 72 5.06 -0.08 10.99
CA TRP A 72 6.02 0.23 12.05
C TRP A 72 6.96 1.37 11.68
N GLN A 73 7.52 1.37 10.48
CA GLN A 73 8.36 2.49 9.99
C GLN A 73 7.61 3.81 9.87
N ARG A 74 6.36 3.78 9.44
CA ARG A 74 5.57 5.01 9.31
C ARG A 74 5.21 5.58 10.68
N ALA A 75 4.88 4.71 11.63
CA ALA A 75 4.67 5.10 13.02
C ALA A 75 5.95 5.63 13.70
N SER A 76 7.13 5.11 13.33
CA SER A 76 8.40 5.60 13.88
C SER A 76 8.83 6.95 13.28
N ARG A 77 8.62 7.18 11.98
CA ARG A 77 8.83 8.50 11.36
C ARG A 77 7.97 9.60 11.98
N ASN A 78 6.70 9.30 12.29
CA ASN A 78 5.81 10.24 12.97
C ASN A 78 6.17 10.51 14.44
N ARG A 79 7.04 9.70 15.07
CA ARG A 79 7.54 9.95 16.44
C ARG A 79 8.73 10.91 16.50
N HIS A 80 9.26 11.34 15.36
CA HIS A 80 10.41 12.25 15.27
C HIS A 80 10.04 13.69 14.89
N ASP A 81 8.78 14.09 15.08
CA ASP A 81 8.36 15.48 14.96
C ASP A 81 8.12 16.09 16.36
N PRO A 82 9.11 16.74 17.00
CA PRO A 82 8.94 17.46 18.26
C PRO A 82 8.40 18.89 18.06
N GLY A 83 7.79 19.20 16.91
CA GLY A 83 7.37 20.56 16.55
C GLY A 83 5.89 20.86 16.80
N MET A 84 5.38 20.77 18.03
CA MET A 84 4.10 21.43 18.36
C MET A 84 3.94 21.78 19.84
N LEU A 85 4.88 22.56 20.39
CA LEU A 85 4.67 23.36 21.60
C LEU A 85 5.42 24.70 21.42
N SER A 86 4.72 25.69 20.86
CA SER A 86 4.99 27.12 21.02
C SER A 86 3.68 27.88 20.85
#